data_AF-A0A7S0ZT21-F1
#
_entry.id   AF-A0A7S0ZT21-F1
#
_cell.length_a   1.000
_cell.length_b   1.000
_cell.length_c   1.000
_cell.angle_alpha   90.00
_cell.angle_beta   90.00
_cell.angle_gamma   90.00
#
_symmetry.space_group_name_H-M   'P 1'
#
loop_
_entity.id
_entity.type
_entity.pdbx_description
1 polymer ?
#
loop_
_entity_poly.entity_id
_entity_poly.type
_entity_poly.pdbx_seq_one_letter_code
_entity_poly.pdbx_strand_id
1 'polypeptide(L)'
;MEEMVPRLRSLSARRNKPLLIMGDLQGPKFRNHIVRGEVQLVKGATVVLELAQDGKDWCSEGRITMLPTKEQSALLTALEPGQVLLLADEKLKLSVSCRESPSRVSCIVEVGGALSSRKGINVPGLSLPVSAVTEKDRQDALDL
;
A
#
# COMPACT_ATOMS: atom_id res chain seq x y z
N MET A 1 8.14 9.63 -17.36
CA MET A 1 9.17 8.77 -17.98
C MET A 1 9.26 9.03 -19.47
N GLU A 2 8.11 9.16 -20.13
CA GLU A 2 7.93 9.45 -21.56
C GLU A 2 8.85 10.54 -22.14
N GLU A 3 9.17 11.62 -21.42
CA GLU A 3 10.13 12.62 -21.93
C GLU A 3 11.60 12.30 -21.62
N MET A 4 11.87 11.57 -20.55
CA MET A 4 13.22 11.35 -20.03
C MET A 4 13.97 10.29 -20.84
N VAL A 5 13.33 9.16 -21.12
CA VAL A 5 13.94 8.07 -21.90
C VAL A 5 14.34 8.54 -23.30
N PRO A 6 13.47 9.21 -24.09
CA PRO A 6 13.87 9.73 -25.41
C PRO A 6 15.01 10.74 -25.33
N ARG A 7 15.03 11.61 -24.32
CA ARG A 7 16.13 12.57 -24.10
C ARG A 7 17.46 11.85 -23.84
N LEU A 8 17.46 10.82 -22.99
CA LEU A 8 18.63 10.02 -22.68
C LEU A 8 19.14 9.24 -23.90
N ARG A 9 18.23 8.65 -24.69
CA ARG A 9 18.56 7.97 -25.96
C ARG A 9 19.16 8.93 -26.99
N SER A 10 18.57 10.12 -27.16
CA SER A 10 19.11 11.17 -28.02
C SER A 10 20.52 11.60 -27.60
N LEU A 11 20.77 11.74 -26.29
CA LEU A 11 22.10 12.07 -25.77
C LEU A 11 23.13 10.97 -26.03
N SER A 12 22.76 9.70 -25.80
CA SER A 12 23.61 8.54 -26.09
C SER A 12 24.02 8.50 -27.57
N ALA A 13 23.08 8.73 -28.49
CA ALA A 13 23.33 8.79 -29.92
C ALA A 13 24.29 9.95 -30.31
N ARG A 14 24.03 11.18 -29.82
CA ARG A 14 24.90 12.35 -30.10
C ARG A 14 26.32 12.19 -29.60
N ARG A 15 26.52 11.44 -28.51
CA ARG A 15 27.83 11.24 -27.88
C ARG A 15 28.53 9.97 -28.35
N ASN A 16 27.86 9.14 -29.16
CA ASN A 16 28.31 7.81 -29.56
C ASN A 16 28.82 6.98 -28.37
N LYS A 17 28.08 7.04 -27.24
CA LYS A 17 28.41 6.31 -26.01
C LYS A 17 27.22 5.45 -25.59
N PRO A 18 27.41 4.14 -25.32
CA PRO A 18 26.34 3.29 -24.84
C PRO A 18 25.84 3.77 -23.47
N LEU A 19 24.53 3.73 -23.28
CA LEU A 19 23.85 4.08 -22.03
C LEU A 19 22.86 2.97 -21.67
N LEU A 20 23.01 2.41 -20.47
CA LEU A 20 22.04 1.50 -19.88
C LEU A 20 20.93 2.30 -19.19
N ILE A 21 19.68 1.90 -19.41
CA ILE A 21 18.50 2.40 -18.69
C ILE A 21 17.92 1.20 -17.94
N MET A 22 17.68 1.36 -16.65
CA MET A 22 17.07 0.35 -15.79
C MET A 22 15.86 0.98 -15.10
N GLY A 23 14.71 0.33 -15.22
CA GLY A 23 13.48 0.74 -14.54
C GLY A 23 13.28 -0.03 -13.24
N ASP A 24 13.04 0.70 -12.15
CA ASP A 24 12.59 0.14 -10.88
C ASP A 24 11.06 0.14 -10.87
N LEU A 25 10.47 -1.04 -11.11
CA LEU A 25 9.02 -1.21 -11.13
C LEU A 25 8.48 -1.25 -9.70
N GLN A 26 7.29 -0.68 -9.50
CA GLN A 26 6.76 -0.43 -8.18
C GLN A 26 6.42 -1.72 -7.41
N GLY A 27 5.87 -2.71 -8.12
CA GLY A 27 5.28 -3.90 -7.51
C GLY A 27 4.00 -3.61 -6.70
N PRO A 28 3.42 -4.65 -6.07
CA PRO A 28 2.26 -4.48 -5.19
C PRO A 28 2.63 -3.62 -3.97
N LYS A 29 1.95 -2.49 -3.79
CA LYS A 29 2.07 -1.63 -2.60
C LYS A 29 0.71 -1.46 -1.93
N PHE A 30 0.67 -1.71 -0.63
CA PHE A 30 -0.54 -1.57 0.20
C PHE A 30 -0.50 -0.25 0.96
N ARG A 31 -1.60 0.49 0.97
CA ARG A 31 -1.67 1.79 1.63
C ARG A 31 -3.03 2.04 2.24
N ASN A 32 -3.08 2.75 3.35
CA ASN A 32 -4.36 3.33 3.78
C ASN A 32 -4.81 4.41 2.78
N HIS A 33 -6.09 4.73 2.81
CA HIS A 33 -6.69 5.73 1.95
C HIS A 33 -6.42 7.16 2.48
N ILE A 34 -7.24 8.12 2.07
CA ILE A 34 -7.11 9.50 2.54
C ILE A 34 -7.63 9.58 3.97
N VAL A 35 -6.88 10.27 4.81
CA VAL A 35 -7.28 10.73 6.14
C VAL A 35 -7.79 12.16 6.01
N ARG A 36 -8.99 12.44 6.52
CA ARG A 36 -9.53 13.80 6.63
C ARG A 36 -9.49 14.24 8.09
N GLY A 37 -8.97 15.45 8.32
CA GLY A 37 -8.73 15.93 9.68
C GLY A 37 -7.60 15.17 10.37
N GLU A 38 -7.65 15.14 11.69
CA GLU A 38 -6.70 14.41 12.52
C GLU A 38 -7.31 13.06 12.90
N VAL A 39 -6.60 11.96 12.59
CA VAL A 39 -6.98 10.62 13.04
C VAL A 39 -5.87 10.11 13.93
N GLN A 40 -6.20 9.88 15.20
CA GLN A 40 -5.28 9.35 16.20
C GLN A 40 -5.59 7.89 16.48
N LEU A 41 -4.59 7.02 16.33
CA LEU A 41 -4.69 5.63 16.78
C LEU A 41 -4.23 5.56 18.23
N VAL A 42 -5.12 5.12 19.12
CA VAL A 42 -4.85 5.01 20.56
C VAL A 42 -4.42 3.59 20.88
N LYS A 43 -3.29 3.42 21.58
CA LYS A 43 -2.80 2.09 21.98
C LYS A 43 -3.88 1.34 22.78
N GLY A 44 -4.09 0.06 22.44
CA GLY A 44 -5.08 -0.82 23.05
C GLY A 44 -6.49 -0.67 22.46
N ALA A 45 -6.76 0.36 21.66
CA ALA A 45 -8.04 0.52 20.99
C ALA A 45 -8.22 -0.49 19.85
N THR A 46 -9.47 -0.85 19.58
CA THR A 46 -9.83 -1.61 18.39
C THR A 46 -10.00 -0.67 17.20
N VAL A 47 -9.47 -1.07 16.05
CA VAL A 47 -9.60 -0.38 14.77
C VAL A 47 -10.00 -1.38 13.69
N VAL A 48 -10.90 -0.99 12.81
CA VAL A 48 -11.33 -1.80 11.67
C VAL A 48 -10.52 -1.40 10.44
N LEU A 49 -9.85 -2.36 9.82
CA LEU A 49 -9.24 -2.24 8.50
C LEU A 49 -10.23 -2.76 7.46
N GLU A 50 -10.60 -1.95 6.46
CA GLU A 50 -11.58 -2.34 5.44
C GLU A 50 -11.32 -1.71 4.06
N LEU A 51 -11.94 -2.26 3.02
CA LEU A 51 -11.96 -1.62 1.69
C LEU A 51 -12.94 -0.44 1.67
N ALA A 52 -12.54 0.67 1.05
CA ALA A 52 -13.41 1.81 0.84
C ALA A 52 -14.55 1.45 -0.12
N GLN A 53 -15.78 1.81 0.25
CA GLN A 53 -16.94 1.70 -0.63
C GLN A 53 -17.07 2.99 -1.47
N ASP A 54 -17.24 2.82 -2.78
CA ASP A 54 -17.55 3.89 -3.75
C ASP A 54 -16.59 5.10 -3.78
N GLY A 55 -15.35 4.94 -3.32
CA GLY A 55 -14.29 5.96 -3.39
C GLY A 55 -14.55 7.23 -2.58
N LYS A 56 -15.62 7.26 -1.77
CA LYS A 56 -15.96 8.38 -0.86
C LYS A 56 -15.62 8.07 0.59
N ASP A 57 -15.11 6.88 0.86
CA ASP A 57 -14.86 6.37 2.21
C ASP A 57 -13.42 6.64 2.68
N TRP A 58 -13.29 7.58 3.61
CA TRP A 58 -12.00 8.02 4.15
C TRP A 58 -11.66 7.29 5.46
N CYS A 59 -10.38 7.28 5.79
CA CYS A 59 -9.91 6.89 7.12
C CYS A 59 -10.50 7.86 8.15
N SER A 60 -10.94 7.32 9.28
CA SER A 60 -11.51 8.06 10.42
C SER A 60 -11.09 7.40 11.73
N GLU A 61 -11.45 7.99 12.87
CA GLU A 61 -11.27 7.33 14.16
C GLU A 61 -11.94 5.94 14.15
N GLY A 62 -11.23 4.95 14.68
CA GLY A 62 -11.68 3.54 14.71
C GLY A 62 -11.71 2.84 13.34
N ARG A 63 -11.33 3.50 12.23
CA ARG A 63 -11.49 2.94 10.88
C ARG A 63 -10.37 3.33 9.91
N ILE A 64 -9.68 2.32 9.37
CA ILE A 64 -8.64 2.48 8.35
C ILE A 64 -9.18 1.90 7.04
N THR A 65 -9.48 2.77 6.08
CA THR A 65 -9.91 2.33 4.75
C THR A 65 -8.72 2.13 3.81
N MET A 66 -8.86 1.24 2.83
CA MET A 66 -7.92 0.99 1.72
C MET A 66 -8.66 1.07 0.38
N LEU A 67 -7.98 1.43 -0.71
CA LEU A 67 -8.64 1.43 -2.03
C LEU A 67 -9.00 -0.01 -2.46
N PRO A 68 -10.13 -0.23 -3.16
CA PRO A 68 -10.61 -1.55 -3.58
C PRO A 68 -9.86 -2.09 -4.82
N THR A 69 -8.53 -1.97 -4.84
CA THR A 69 -7.66 -2.57 -5.86
C THR A 69 -7.52 -4.08 -5.63
N LYS A 70 -7.22 -4.85 -6.67
CA LYS A 70 -7.02 -6.31 -6.60
C LYS A 70 -6.02 -6.71 -5.52
N GLU A 71 -4.90 -6.02 -5.44
CA GLU A 71 -3.79 -6.31 -4.50
C GLU A 71 -4.23 -6.07 -3.06
N GLN A 72 -4.89 -4.94 -2.78
CA GLN A 72 -5.37 -4.61 -1.44
C GLN A 72 -6.51 -5.50 -0.96
N SER A 73 -7.40 -5.91 -1.87
CA SER A 73 -8.42 -6.92 -1.57
C SER A 73 -7.79 -8.27 -1.20
N ALA A 74 -6.76 -8.69 -1.94
CA ALA A 74 -6.01 -9.89 -1.63
C ALA A 74 -5.28 -9.80 -0.28
N LEU A 75 -4.76 -8.63 0.10
CA LEU A 75 -4.19 -8.40 1.43
C LEU A 75 -5.20 -8.71 2.52
N LEU A 76 -6.35 -8.03 2.52
CA LEU A 76 -7.39 -8.20 3.55
C LEU A 76 -7.91 -9.65 3.62
N THR A 77 -8.01 -10.32 2.48
CA THR A 77 -8.45 -11.72 2.42
C THR A 77 -7.44 -12.69 3.02
N ALA A 78 -6.15 -12.37 2.96
CA ALA A 78 -5.06 -13.22 3.44
C ALA A 78 -4.65 -12.94 4.90
N LEU A 79 -5.20 -11.90 5.52
CA LEU A 79 -4.91 -11.57 6.91
C LEU A 79 -5.53 -12.59 7.87
N GLU A 80 -4.71 -13.05 8.82
CA GLU A 80 -5.10 -14.03 9.84
C GLU A 80 -4.89 -13.45 11.25
N PRO A 81 -5.71 -13.84 12.25
CA PRO A 81 -5.50 -13.46 13.65
C PRO A 81 -4.08 -13.69 14.14
N GLY A 82 -3.55 -12.73 14.90
CA GLY A 82 -2.19 -12.72 15.41
C GLY A 82 -1.14 -12.12 14.46
N GLN A 83 -1.47 -11.89 13.18
CA GLN A 83 -0.55 -11.21 12.27
C GLN A 83 -0.38 -9.73 12.64
N VAL A 84 0.80 -9.20 12.32
CA VAL A 84 1.19 -7.83 12.64
C VAL A 84 1.20 -6.98 11.38
N LEU A 85 0.47 -5.87 11.41
CA LEU A 85 0.54 -4.83 10.40
C LEU A 85 1.42 -3.68 10.89
N LEU A 86 2.38 -3.28 10.06
CA LEU A 86 3.27 -2.16 10.29
C LEU A 86 2.87 -1.02 9.35
N LEU A 87 2.65 0.17 9.90
CA LEU A 87 2.27 1.35 9.12
C LEU A 87 3.24 2.50 9.40
N ALA A 88 3.33 3.41 8.43
CA ALA A 88 4.10 4.64 8.53
C ALA A 88 5.57 4.40 8.94
N ASP A 89 6.24 3.51 8.20
CA ASP A 89 7.64 3.13 8.44
C ASP A 89 7.83 2.55 9.85
N GLU A 90 6.94 1.62 10.22
CA GLU A 90 6.91 0.88 11.50
C GLU A 90 6.62 1.73 12.75
N LYS A 91 6.32 3.02 12.59
CA LYS A 91 5.94 3.91 13.69
C LYS A 91 4.58 3.58 14.29
N LEU A 92 3.71 2.92 13.51
CA LEU A 92 2.41 2.44 13.94
C LEU A 92 2.39 0.92 13.78
N LYS A 93 1.79 0.23 14.76
CA LYS A 93 1.71 -1.23 14.77
C LYS A 93 0.32 -1.67 15.18
N LEU A 94 -0.26 -2.56 14.39
CA LEU A 94 -1.54 -3.20 14.65
C LEU A 94 -1.35 -4.72 14.71
N SER A 95 -2.13 -5.40 15.54
CA SER A 95 -2.26 -6.85 15.52
C SER A 95 -3.66 -7.23 15.06
N VAL A 96 -3.78 -8.21 14.16
CA VAL A 96 -5.09 -8.72 13.73
C VAL A 96 -5.72 -9.46 14.90
N SER A 97 -6.91 -9.02 15.33
CA SER A 97 -7.68 -9.72 16.37
C SER A 97 -8.70 -10.67 15.77
N CYS A 98 -9.39 -10.25 14.71
CA CYS A 98 -10.42 -11.06 14.08
C CYS A 98 -10.61 -10.65 12.62
N ARG A 99 -10.76 -11.64 11.73
CA ARG A 99 -11.21 -11.40 10.35
C ARG A 99 -12.74 -11.51 10.32
N GLU A 100 -13.42 -10.38 10.16
CA GLU A 100 -14.88 -10.31 10.16
C GLU A 100 -15.47 -10.75 8.82
N SER A 101 -14.80 -10.39 7.72
CA SER A 101 -15.19 -10.76 6.35
C SER A 101 -13.98 -10.70 5.41
N PRO A 102 -14.11 -11.09 4.12
CA PRO A 102 -13.04 -10.92 3.14
C PRO A 102 -12.57 -9.46 2.93
N SER A 103 -13.41 -8.48 3.28
CA SER A 103 -13.13 -7.04 3.08
C SER A 103 -13.00 -6.25 4.38
N ARG A 104 -13.04 -6.91 5.55
CA ARG A 104 -13.09 -6.26 6.86
C ARG A 104 -12.38 -7.08 7.93
N VAL A 105 -11.40 -6.45 8.58
CA VAL A 105 -10.52 -7.06 9.58
C VAL A 105 -10.43 -6.16 10.80
N SER A 106 -10.80 -6.69 11.96
CA SER A 106 -10.60 -6.03 13.24
C SER A 106 -9.17 -6.22 13.72
N CYS A 107 -8.57 -5.12 14.19
CA CYS A 107 -7.20 -5.08 14.70
C CYS A 107 -7.14 -4.36 16.05
N ILE A 108 -6.16 -4.70 16.87
CA ILE A 108 -5.80 -3.96 18.08
C ILE A 108 -4.57 -3.08 17.79
N VAL A 109 -4.61 -1.84 18.26
CA VAL A 109 -3.48 -0.91 18.15
C VAL A 109 -2.41 -1.28 19.18
N GLU A 110 -1.28 -1.82 18.75
CA GLU A 110 -0.13 -2.15 19.61
C GLU A 110 0.75 -0.92 19.88
N VAL A 111 0.97 -0.13 18.83
CA VAL A 111 1.69 1.15 18.87
C VAL A 111 0.84 2.19 18.17
N GLY A 112 0.34 3.14 18.95
CA GLY A 112 -0.53 4.23 18.50
C GLY A 112 0.25 5.46 18.02
N GLY A 113 -0.47 6.42 17.46
CA GLY A 113 0.09 7.64 16.89
C GLY A 113 -0.83 8.26 15.85
N ALA A 114 -0.39 9.36 15.25
CA ALA A 114 -1.15 10.05 14.21
C ALA A 114 -1.11 9.25 12.89
N LEU A 115 -2.30 8.92 12.37
CA LEU A 115 -2.44 8.35 11.04
C LEU A 115 -2.57 9.48 10.02
N SER A 116 -1.78 9.40 8.95
CA SER A 116 -1.88 10.32 7.81
C SER A 116 -2.17 9.56 6.52
N SER A 117 -2.51 10.29 5.47
CA SER A 117 -2.93 9.71 4.19
C SER A 117 -1.83 8.89 3.51
N ARG A 118 -2.23 7.81 2.84
CA ARG A 118 -1.40 7.02 1.89
C ARG A 118 -0.12 6.44 2.52
N LYS A 119 -0.12 6.16 3.82
CA LYS A 119 0.95 5.43 4.50
C LYS A 119 0.98 3.99 4.04
N GLY A 120 2.20 3.51 3.81
CA GLY A 120 2.46 2.11 3.47
C GLY A 120 2.02 1.20 4.61
N ILE A 121 1.47 0.05 4.23
CA ILE A 121 1.13 -1.05 5.12
C ILE A 121 2.03 -2.22 4.74
N ASN A 122 2.76 -2.76 5.71
CA ASN A 122 3.58 -3.95 5.56
C ASN A 122 3.11 -5.02 6.53
N VAL A 123 3.12 -6.28 6.11
CA VAL A 123 2.73 -7.43 6.95
C VAL A 123 3.84 -8.47 6.88
N PRO A 124 4.81 -8.43 7.81
CA PRO A 124 5.92 -9.38 7.82
C PRO A 124 5.45 -10.84 7.89
N GLY A 125 6.05 -11.69 7.06
CA GLY A 125 5.73 -13.12 7.02
C GLY A 125 4.43 -13.48 6.30
N LEU A 126 3.68 -12.50 5.78
CA LEU A 126 2.50 -12.77 4.97
C LEU A 126 2.89 -13.14 3.54
N SER A 127 2.44 -14.31 3.10
CA SER A 127 2.52 -14.72 1.70
C SER A 127 1.22 -14.35 1.00
N LEU A 128 1.29 -13.52 -0.04
CA LEU A 128 0.13 -13.08 -0.79
C LEU A 128 0.01 -13.80 -2.13
N PRO A 129 -1.19 -14.29 -2.50
CA PRO A 129 -1.45 -14.88 -3.81
C PRO A 129 -1.66 -13.78 -4.87
N VAL A 130 -0.75 -12.80 -4.94
CA VAL A 130 -0.79 -11.71 -5.92
C VAL A 130 0.43 -11.76 -6.84
N SER A 131 0.26 -11.28 -8.07
CA SER A 131 1.38 -11.15 -9.00
C SER A 131 2.39 -10.13 -8.47
N ALA A 132 3.68 -10.46 -8.57
CA ALA A 132 4.76 -9.51 -8.27
C ALA A 132 4.79 -8.34 -9.27
N VAL A 133 4.26 -8.55 -10.49
CA VAL A 133 4.10 -7.53 -11.53
C VAL A 133 2.63 -7.12 -11.59
N THR A 134 2.35 -5.88 -11.21
CA THR A 134 0.99 -5.31 -11.25
C THR A 134 0.62 -4.82 -12.65
N GLU A 135 -0.65 -4.50 -12.87
CA GLU A 135 -1.08 -3.91 -14.15
C GLU A 135 -0.39 -2.56 -14.41
N LYS A 136 -0.21 -1.77 -13.35
CA LYS A 136 0.56 -0.54 -13.42
C LYS A 136 2.00 -0.81 -13.83
N ASP A 137 2.65 -1.82 -13.25
CA ASP A 137 4.04 -2.17 -13.60
C ASP A 137 4.17 -2.59 -15.07
N ARG A 138 3.14 -3.25 -15.63
CA ARG A 138 3.11 -3.60 -17.06
C ARG A 138 3.07 -2.34 -17.93
N GLN A 139 2.25 -1.36 -17.56
CA GLN A 139 2.20 -0.08 -18.25
C GLN A 139 3.51 0.69 -18.12
N ASP A 140 4.04 0.80 -16.89
CA ASP A 140 5.32 1.46 -16.62
C ASP A 140 6.47 0.81 -17.42
N ALA A 141 6.43 -0.51 -17.63
CA ALA A 141 7.41 -1.24 -18.44
C ALA A 141 7.29 -1.00 -19.96
N LEU A 142 6.09 -0.68 -20.46
CA LEU A 142 5.89 -0.31 -21.87
C LEU A 142 6.37 1.13 -22.15
N ASP A 143 6.40 1.97 -21.12
CA ASP A 143 6.80 3.38 -21.20
C ASP A 143 8.33 3.60 -21.03
N LEU A 144 9.10 2.52 -20.80
CA LEU A 144 10.57 2.47 -20.67
C LEU A 144 11.30 2.25 -22.00
#